data_AF-A0A3S9AC85-F1
#
_entry.id   AF-A0A3S9AC85-F1
#
_cell.length_a   1.000
_cell.length_b   1.000
_cell.length_c   1.000
_cell.angle_alpha   90.00
_cell.angle_beta   90.00
_cell.angle_gamma   90.00
#
_symmetry.space_group_name_H-M   'P 1'
#
loop_
_entity.id
_entity.type
_entity.pdbx_description
1 polymer ?
#
loop_
_entity_poly.entity_id
_entity_poly.type
_entity_poly.pdbx_seq_one_letter_code
_entity_poly.pdbx_strand_id
1 'polypeptide(L)'
;MSVHPYGNSPDKMAWHDETTARRLMAWIQLYDVSKRIIDDNTADFIISNIVQTGKILSSSSFYKKMNNHGMFQDQALLIYSDYFSIIKDSVFMSYQAVTRMNEYFTFVISDEGVHLENSPSYHQAIAQSIGQYRDYFIANNNPYGVQLDGLYNKMMRFATFIIKPDGYFPQIGDTPKGKPITTLWNDPGYLYAATQGKSGVAPSATEAVFLKSGYVILRDRWSTGGKGTYIAFTAAYKSAAHKHNDDLNVLYYHDRDILIEAGPYGYDYTNDYTKYVYSSYAHNTLIVDNKDLPATPNIDKKYNMSRLTSSVSTAEKTIVTGVNERFNGVKQERSIEFIKGSNALNVTDVMTATASHNYKLLWNLAPDIDAVVSGNTVMLNSKGVPIAKVEFTSGTGTTVKVVKGQTSPYLLGWYFDKLYDDTPTPTSVIIVDMNGSNSTVSTKFTPLN
;
A
#
# COMPACT_ATOMS: atom_id res chain seq x y z
N MET A 1 -41.29 -16.72 5.05
CA MET A 1 -40.61 -15.65 5.82
C MET A 1 -39.11 -15.85 5.70
N SER A 2 -38.31 -14.78 5.62
CA SER A 2 -36.85 -14.89 5.59
C SER A 2 -36.33 -15.48 6.90
N VAL A 3 -35.37 -16.41 6.83
CA VAL A 3 -34.65 -16.96 7.99
C VAL A 3 -33.76 -15.89 8.64
N HIS A 4 -33.41 -14.84 7.88
CA HIS A 4 -32.56 -13.73 8.32
C HIS A 4 -33.25 -12.38 8.05
N PRO A 5 -34.27 -11.99 8.83
CA PRO A 5 -34.90 -10.68 8.68
C PRO A 5 -33.92 -9.55 9.01
N TYR A 6 -33.94 -8.47 8.23
CA TYR A 6 -33.14 -7.29 8.53
C TYR A 6 -33.51 -6.71 9.89
N GLY A 7 -32.50 -6.37 10.70
CA GLY A 7 -32.68 -5.87 12.08
C GLY A 7 -32.89 -6.94 13.15
N ASN A 8 -33.28 -8.18 12.79
CA ASN A 8 -33.60 -9.27 13.72
C ASN A 8 -32.96 -10.61 13.30
N SER A 9 -31.84 -10.59 12.57
CA SER A 9 -31.14 -11.81 12.17
C SER A 9 -30.35 -12.41 13.34
N PRO A 10 -30.41 -13.74 13.57
CA PRO A 10 -29.57 -14.40 14.57
C PRO A 10 -28.08 -14.39 14.17
N ASP A 11 -27.78 -14.26 12.88
CA ASP A 11 -26.44 -14.12 12.34
C ASP A 11 -26.15 -12.66 11.97
N LYS A 12 -25.12 -12.08 12.58
CA LYS A 12 -24.64 -10.71 12.33
C LYS A 12 -24.06 -10.53 10.92
N MET A 13 -23.55 -11.59 10.30
CA MET A 13 -22.99 -11.56 8.95
C MET A 13 -24.05 -11.59 7.85
N ALA A 14 -25.28 -12.00 8.16
CA ALA A 14 -26.38 -12.10 7.19
C ALA A 14 -26.71 -10.75 6.51
N TRP A 15 -26.40 -9.63 7.17
CA TRP A 15 -26.56 -8.27 6.67
C TRP A 15 -25.28 -7.45 6.80
N HIS A 16 -24.11 -8.09 6.60
CA HIS A 16 -22.85 -7.36 6.44
C HIS A 16 -22.95 -6.36 5.27
N ASP A 17 -22.38 -5.17 5.41
CA ASP A 17 -22.60 -4.01 4.53
C ASP A 17 -22.23 -4.30 3.05
N GLU A 18 -21.00 -4.73 2.79
CA GLU A 18 -20.53 -5.09 1.44
C GLU A 18 -21.33 -6.28 0.88
N THR A 19 -21.58 -7.30 1.69
CA THR A 19 -22.29 -8.51 1.27
C THR A 19 -23.73 -8.19 0.86
N THR A 20 -24.37 -7.25 1.57
CA THR A 20 -25.71 -6.76 1.26
C THR A 20 -25.73 -6.00 -0.06
N ALA A 21 -24.71 -5.17 -0.32
CA ALA A 21 -24.55 -4.48 -1.60
C ALA A 21 -24.39 -5.45 -2.78
N ARG A 22 -23.49 -6.42 -2.64
CA ARG A 22 -23.28 -7.47 -3.65
C ARG A 22 -24.54 -8.30 -3.88
N ARG A 23 -25.31 -8.57 -2.83
CA ARG A 23 -26.60 -9.28 -2.93
C ARG A 23 -27.62 -8.52 -3.77
N LEU A 24 -27.71 -7.19 -3.63
CA LEU A 24 -28.61 -6.39 -4.47
C LEU A 24 -28.24 -6.52 -5.95
N MET A 25 -26.95 -6.40 -6.29
CA MET A 25 -26.46 -6.58 -7.66
C MET A 25 -26.81 -7.98 -8.20
N ALA A 26 -26.59 -9.03 -7.40
CA ALA A 26 -26.93 -10.40 -7.76
C ALA A 26 -28.44 -10.61 -7.96
N TRP A 27 -29.29 -10.03 -7.11
CA TRP A 27 -30.74 -10.10 -7.28
C TRP A 27 -31.22 -9.44 -8.57
N ILE A 28 -30.67 -8.27 -8.91
CA ILE A 28 -31.01 -7.56 -10.14
C ILE A 28 -30.60 -8.38 -11.35
N GLN A 29 -29.39 -8.94 -11.34
CA GLN A 29 -28.92 -9.82 -12.42
C GLN A 29 -29.79 -11.06 -12.55
N LEU A 30 -30.14 -11.71 -11.44
CA LEU A 30 -31.02 -12.88 -11.42
C LEU A 30 -32.38 -12.54 -12.02
N TYR A 31 -32.99 -11.43 -11.61
CA TYR A 31 -34.26 -10.98 -12.16
C TYR A 31 -34.14 -10.73 -13.67
N ASP A 32 -33.11 -10.02 -14.12
CA ASP A 32 -32.95 -9.68 -15.54
C ASP A 32 -32.91 -10.89 -16.47
N VAL A 33 -32.15 -11.93 -16.06
CA VAL A 33 -32.01 -13.15 -16.87
C VAL A 33 -33.20 -14.10 -16.75
N SER A 34 -33.97 -14.03 -15.66
CA SER A 34 -35.03 -15.00 -15.35
C SER A 34 -36.46 -14.47 -15.56
N LYS A 35 -36.67 -13.15 -15.68
CA LYS A 35 -38.00 -12.50 -15.76
C LYS A 35 -38.93 -13.00 -16.87
N ARG A 36 -38.42 -13.76 -17.85
CA ARG A 36 -39.23 -14.34 -18.95
C ARG A 36 -39.66 -15.79 -18.71
N ILE A 37 -39.14 -16.44 -17.67
CA ILE A 37 -39.33 -17.88 -17.41
C ILE A 37 -39.84 -18.20 -16.00
N ILE A 38 -39.87 -17.20 -15.10
CA ILE A 38 -40.42 -17.33 -13.74
C ILE A 38 -41.90 -16.91 -13.72
N ASP A 39 -42.66 -17.47 -12.78
CA ASP A 39 -44.03 -17.04 -12.51
C ASP A 39 -44.09 -15.69 -11.77
N ASP A 40 -45.28 -15.07 -11.78
CA ASP A 40 -45.52 -13.75 -11.18
C ASP A 40 -45.21 -13.74 -9.68
N ASN A 41 -45.52 -14.82 -8.94
CA ASN A 41 -45.25 -14.89 -7.51
C ASN A 41 -43.74 -14.86 -7.22
N THR A 42 -42.96 -15.56 -8.04
CA THR A 42 -41.50 -15.60 -7.95
C THR A 42 -40.91 -14.25 -8.35
N ALA A 43 -41.43 -13.63 -9.41
CA ALA A 43 -41.04 -12.29 -9.83
C ALA A 43 -41.29 -11.26 -8.71
N ASP A 44 -42.49 -11.25 -8.13
CA ASP A 44 -42.87 -10.37 -7.03
C ASP A 44 -41.99 -10.58 -5.79
N PHE A 45 -41.66 -11.82 -5.47
CA PHE A 45 -40.73 -12.14 -4.38
C PHE A 45 -39.35 -11.54 -4.63
N ILE A 46 -38.79 -11.72 -5.82
CA ILE A 46 -37.47 -11.20 -6.19
C ILE A 46 -37.48 -9.66 -6.15
N ILE A 47 -38.46 -9.03 -6.81
CA ILE A 47 -38.60 -7.57 -6.87
C ILE A 47 -38.76 -7.00 -5.45
N SER A 48 -39.56 -7.64 -4.60
CA SER A 48 -39.73 -7.20 -3.20
C SER A 48 -38.41 -7.20 -2.43
N ASN A 49 -37.57 -8.23 -2.61
CA ASN A 49 -36.24 -8.30 -2.00
C ASN A 49 -35.28 -7.24 -2.57
N ILE A 50 -35.34 -6.99 -3.88
CA ILE A 50 -34.56 -5.93 -4.54
C ILE A 50 -34.91 -4.57 -3.94
N VAL A 51 -36.20 -4.21 -3.91
CA VAL A 51 -36.68 -2.92 -3.40
C VAL A 51 -36.37 -2.75 -1.92
N GLN A 52 -36.57 -3.80 -1.11
CA GLN A 52 -36.22 -3.76 0.31
C GLN A 52 -34.71 -3.54 0.50
N THR A 53 -33.88 -4.23 -0.26
CA THR A 53 -32.42 -4.11 -0.16
C THR A 53 -31.96 -2.71 -0.62
N GLY A 54 -32.52 -2.16 -1.70
CA GLY A 54 -32.27 -0.78 -2.12
C GLY A 54 -32.58 0.24 -1.03
N LYS A 55 -33.71 0.10 -0.33
CA LYS A 55 -34.05 0.95 0.82
C LYS A 55 -33.03 0.83 1.96
N ILE A 56 -32.59 -0.39 2.29
CA ILE A 56 -31.57 -0.62 3.32
C ILE A 56 -30.26 0.08 2.95
N LEU A 57 -29.76 -0.10 1.73
CA LEU A 57 -28.52 0.53 1.26
C LEU A 57 -28.62 2.06 1.18
N SER A 58 -29.80 2.60 0.89
CA SER A 58 -30.03 4.04 0.90
C SER A 58 -29.98 4.65 2.31
N SER A 59 -30.23 3.85 3.36
CA SER A 59 -30.27 4.32 4.75
C SER A 59 -28.90 4.79 5.23
N SER A 60 -28.85 5.96 5.86
CA SER A 60 -27.64 6.48 6.49
C SER A 60 -27.13 5.59 7.63
N SER A 61 -28.03 4.90 8.34
CA SER A 61 -27.67 4.01 9.45
C SER A 61 -26.95 2.73 9.02
N PHE A 62 -27.09 2.33 7.75
CA PHE A 62 -26.47 1.14 7.19
C PHE A 62 -25.24 1.48 6.31
N TYR A 63 -25.11 2.74 5.91
CA TYR A 63 -24.04 3.17 5.01
C TYR A 63 -22.67 3.18 5.71
N LYS A 64 -21.69 2.51 5.11
CA LYS A 64 -20.32 2.46 5.61
C LYS A 64 -19.49 3.60 5.02
N LYS A 65 -19.57 4.76 5.67
CA LYS A 65 -18.89 5.99 5.23
C LYS A 65 -17.36 5.85 5.22
N MET A 66 -16.70 6.47 4.23
CA MET A 66 -15.24 6.56 4.07
C MET A 66 -14.52 5.20 4.07
N ASN A 67 -15.12 4.22 3.41
CA ASN A 67 -14.61 2.87 3.32
C ASN A 67 -15.05 2.25 1.99
N ASN A 68 -14.26 1.33 1.46
CA ASN A 68 -14.56 0.64 0.20
C ASN A 68 -15.90 -0.14 0.23
N HIS A 69 -16.38 -0.59 1.39
CA HIS A 69 -17.71 -1.18 1.51
C HIS A 69 -18.81 -0.17 1.11
N GLY A 70 -18.66 1.10 1.49
CA GLY A 70 -19.56 2.18 1.09
C GLY A 70 -19.59 2.38 -0.42
N MET A 71 -18.42 2.33 -1.07
CA MET A 71 -18.33 2.37 -2.54
C MET A 71 -19.15 1.23 -3.19
N PHE A 72 -19.08 0.00 -2.66
CA PHE A 72 -19.92 -1.10 -3.17
C PHE A 72 -21.42 -0.87 -2.92
N GLN A 73 -21.79 -0.28 -1.77
CA GLN A 73 -23.19 0.08 -1.49
C GLN A 73 -23.71 1.09 -2.51
N ASP A 74 -22.91 2.12 -2.84
CA ASP A 74 -23.28 3.14 -3.83
C ASP A 74 -23.33 2.56 -5.25
N GLN A 75 -22.40 1.66 -5.61
CA GLN A 75 -22.45 0.92 -6.87
C GLN A 75 -23.78 0.15 -7.03
N ALA A 76 -24.17 -0.59 -5.99
CA ALA A 76 -25.40 -1.36 -6.00
C ALA A 76 -26.64 -0.45 -6.12
N LEU A 77 -26.62 0.72 -5.46
CA LEU A 77 -27.68 1.72 -5.58
C LEU A 77 -27.77 2.34 -6.99
N LEU A 78 -26.64 2.60 -7.66
CA LEU A 78 -26.64 3.09 -9.05
C LEU A 78 -27.28 2.06 -9.98
N ILE A 79 -26.85 0.79 -9.88
CA ILE A 79 -27.41 -0.31 -10.69
C ILE A 79 -28.91 -0.45 -10.44
N TYR A 80 -29.35 -0.42 -9.17
CA TYR A 80 -30.77 -0.43 -8.81
C TYR A 80 -31.52 0.75 -9.44
N SER A 81 -30.96 1.95 -9.35
CA SER A 81 -31.64 3.17 -9.79
C SER A 81 -31.81 3.21 -11.30
N ASP A 82 -30.83 2.72 -12.06
CA ASP A 82 -30.92 2.61 -13.52
C ASP A 82 -31.93 1.55 -13.94
N TYR A 83 -31.83 0.36 -13.34
CA TYR A 83 -32.68 -0.78 -13.70
C TYR A 83 -34.15 -0.51 -13.37
N PHE A 84 -34.42 0.17 -12.26
CA PHE A 84 -35.76 0.53 -11.79
C PHE A 84 -36.03 2.04 -11.90
N SER A 85 -35.62 2.65 -13.01
CA SER A 85 -35.73 4.10 -13.26
C SER A 85 -37.16 4.69 -13.19
N ILE A 86 -38.19 3.84 -13.33
CA ILE A 86 -39.61 4.23 -13.24
C ILE A 86 -40.06 4.41 -11.76
N ILE A 87 -39.33 3.84 -10.79
CA ILE A 87 -39.63 4.00 -9.36
C ILE A 87 -39.18 5.41 -8.92
N LYS A 88 -40.10 6.19 -8.35
CA LYS A 88 -39.86 7.58 -7.93
C LYS A 88 -38.61 7.76 -7.07
N ASP A 89 -38.34 6.82 -6.17
CA ASP A 89 -37.20 6.88 -5.24
C ASP A 89 -35.84 6.65 -5.95
N SER A 90 -35.82 6.05 -7.13
CA SER A 90 -34.60 5.72 -7.87
C SER A 90 -33.78 6.95 -8.26
N VAL A 91 -34.43 8.06 -8.62
CA VAL A 91 -33.72 9.32 -8.93
C VAL A 91 -32.98 9.85 -7.70
N PHE A 92 -33.63 9.81 -6.53
CA PHE A 92 -33.02 10.24 -5.27
C PHE A 92 -31.87 9.32 -4.86
N MET A 93 -32.05 7.99 -5.00
CA MET A 93 -31.03 7.00 -4.67
C MET A 93 -29.80 7.12 -5.58
N SER A 94 -29.98 7.37 -6.89
CA SER A 94 -28.89 7.63 -7.83
C SER A 94 -28.10 8.89 -7.43
N TYR A 95 -28.78 10.01 -7.19
CA TYR A 95 -28.12 11.25 -6.75
C TYR A 95 -27.34 11.04 -5.44
N GLN A 96 -27.94 10.33 -4.48
CA GLN A 96 -27.30 10.02 -3.22
C GLN A 96 -26.03 9.17 -3.42
N ALA A 97 -26.10 8.12 -4.25
CA ALA A 97 -24.98 7.25 -4.54
C ALA A 97 -23.82 8.00 -5.22
N VAL A 98 -24.12 8.86 -6.22
CA VAL A 98 -23.11 9.72 -6.85
C VAL A 98 -22.44 10.65 -5.82
N THR A 99 -23.24 11.26 -4.95
CA THR A 99 -22.73 12.18 -3.92
C THR A 99 -21.79 11.49 -2.94
N ARG A 100 -22.20 10.31 -2.44
CA ARG A 100 -21.41 9.51 -1.49
C ARG A 100 -20.13 8.94 -2.12
N MET A 101 -20.22 8.48 -3.36
CA MET A 101 -19.07 7.98 -4.13
C MET A 101 -18.05 9.10 -4.39
N ASN A 102 -18.53 10.31 -4.71
CA ASN A 102 -17.67 11.48 -4.85
C ASN A 102 -16.98 11.84 -3.53
N GLU A 103 -17.71 11.81 -2.42
CA GLU A 103 -17.14 12.04 -1.08
C GLU A 103 -16.07 11.01 -0.75
N TYR A 104 -16.32 9.73 -1.04
CA TYR A 104 -15.37 8.64 -0.82
C TYR A 104 -14.09 8.81 -1.65
N PHE A 105 -14.18 8.95 -2.97
CA PHE A 105 -12.99 9.06 -3.82
C PHE A 105 -12.16 10.31 -3.53
N THR A 106 -12.81 11.43 -3.18
CA THR A 106 -12.11 12.64 -2.75
C THR A 106 -11.38 12.44 -1.41
N PHE A 107 -11.90 11.57 -0.55
CA PHE A 107 -11.28 11.25 0.73
C PHE A 107 -10.11 10.26 0.60
N VAL A 108 -10.25 9.21 -0.20
CA VAL A 108 -9.24 8.14 -0.28
C VAL A 108 -8.11 8.39 -1.28
N ILE A 109 -8.23 9.40 -2.16
CA ILE A 109 -7.19 9.74 -3.13
C ILE A 109 -6.66 11.16 -2.84
N SER A 110 -5.35 11.27 -2.72
CA SER A 110 -4.70 12.55 -2.46
C SER A 110 -4.79 13.51 -3.64
N ASP A 111 -4.51 14.78 -3.37
CA ASP A 111 -4.32 15.80 -4.40
C ASP A 111 -3.06 15.57 -5.25
N GLU A 112 -2.25 14.55 -4.97
CA GLU A 112 -1.15 14.09 -5.82
C GLU A 112 -1.50 12.82 -6.61
N GLY A 113 -2.74 12.33 -6.48
CA GLY A 113 -3.23 11.13 -7.16
C GLY A 113 -2.88 9.82 -6.46
N VAL A 114 -2.41 9.82 -5.22
CA VAL A 114 -2.03 8.60 -4.49
C VAL A 114 -3.22 8.08 -3.69
N HIS A 115 -3.45 6.77 -3.73
CA HIS A 115 -4.45 6.13 -2.87
C HIS A 115 -3.90 6.02 -1.45
N LEU A 116 -4.66 6.48 -0.45
CA LEU A 116 -4.17 6.75 0.90
C LEU A 116 -4.12 5.53 1.83
N GLU A 117 -4.45 4.33 1.35
CA GLU A 117 -4.42 3.08 2.12
C GLU A 117 -3.08 2.33 2.05
N ASN A 118 -2.00 2.96 1.60
CA ASN A 118 -0.65 2.42 1.71
C ASN A 118 -0.39 1.07 1.06
N SER A 119 -1.08 0.78 -0.04
CA SER A 119 -0.84 -0.42 -0.83
C SER A 119 -0.89 -0.12 -2.34
N PRO A 120 0.23 -0.35 -3.06
CA PRO A 120 0.24 -0.33 -4.52
C PRO A 120 -0.82 -1.20 -5.20
N SER A 121 -1.13 -2.40 -4.68
CA SER A 121 -2.18 -3.24 -5.28
C SER A 121 -3.58 -2.67 -5.05
N TYR A 122 -3.86 -2.09 -3.89
CA TYR A 122 -5.13 -1.41 -3.63
C TYR A 122 -5.26 -0.13 -4.45
N HIS A 123 -4.16 0.61 -4.67
CA HIS A 123 -4.15 1.74 -5.60
C HIS A 123 -4.63 1.32 -7.01
N GLN A 124 -4.13 0.20 -7.53
CA GLN A 124 -4.57 -0.35 -8.80
C GLN A 124 -6.05 -0.77 -8.78
N ALA A 125 -6.51 -1.45 -7.72
CA ALA A 125 -7.90 -1.90 -7.61
C ALA A 125 -8.90 -0.73 -7.58
N ILE A 126 -8.57 0.34 -6.86
CA ILE A 126 -9.38 1.57 -6.81
C ILE A 126 -9.33 2.30 -8.15
N ALA A 127 -8.17 2.40 -8.80
CA ALA A 127 -8.07 2.98 -10.13
C ALA A 127 -8.93 2.22 -11.15
N GLN A 128 -8.91 0.88 -11.11
CA GLN A 128 -9.78 0.05 -11.97
C GLN A 128 -11.26 0.33 -11.74
N SER A 129 -11.67 0.45 -10.47
CA SER A 129 -13.05 0.79 -10.11
C SER A 129 -13.43 2.17 -10.65
N ILE A 130 -12.57 3.18 -10.45
CA ILE A 130 -12.76 4.53 -10.98
C ILE A 130 -12.87 4.53 -12.51
N GLY A 131 -12.03 3.77 -13.21
CA GLY A 131 -12.12 3.63 -14.67
C GLY A 131 -13.47 3.07 -15.14
N GLN A 132 -13.98 2.05 -14.44
CA GLN A 132 -15.31 1.49 -14.73
C GLN A 132 -16.43 2.50 -14.49
N TYR A 133 -16.39 3.24 -13.36
CA TYR A 133 -17.37 4.29 -13.07
C TYR A 133 -17.28 5.43 -14.08
N ARG A 134 -16.06 5.86 -14.42
CA ARG A 134 -15.81 6.88 -15.44
C ARG A 134 -16.51 6.50 -16.75
N ASP A 135 -16.24 5.29 -17.26
CA ASP A 135 -16.78 4.84 -18.55
C ASP A 135 -18.31 4.79 -18.51
N TYR A 136 -18.88 4.28 -17.42
CA TYR A 136 -20.32 4.27 -17.17
C TYR A 136 -20.92 5.69 -17.17
N PHE A 137 -20.36 6.64 -16.43
CA PHE A 137 -20.91 7.99 -16.35
C PHE A 137 -20.71 8.79 -17.65
N ILE A 138 -19.59 8.60 -18.36
CA ILE A 138 -19.37 9.19 -19.69
C ILE A 138 -20.40 8.65 -20.70
N ALA A 139 -20.63 7.34 -20.74
CA ALA A 139 -21.61 6.73 -21.64
C ALA A 139 -23.04 7.24 -21.39
N ASN A 140 -23.33 7.68 -20.16
CA ASN A 140 -24.63 8.24 -19.75
C ASN A 140 -24.67 9.79 -19.77
N ASN A 141 -23.69 10.47 -20.38
CA ASN A 141 -23.59 11.93 -20.44
C ASN A 141 -23.67 12.63 -19.06
N ASN A 142 -23.16 11.98 -18.01
CA ASN A 142 -23.15 12.52 -16.66
C ASN A 142 -21.81 13.25 -16.39
N PRO A 143 -21.83 14.51 -15.90
CA PRO A 143 -20.60 15.30 -15.67
C PRO A 143 -19.65 14.68 -14.65
N TYR A 144 -20.14 13.80 -13.76
CA TYR A 144 -19.29 13.07 -12.83
C TYR A 144 -18.26 12.17 -13.55
N GLY A 145 -18.57 11.70 -14.77
CA GLY A 145 -17.62 10.96 -15.60
C GLY A 145 -16.35 11.76 -15.94
N VAL A 146 -16.48 13.06 -16.21
CA VAL A 146 -15.34 13.95 -16.47
C VAL A 146 -14.48 14.13 -15.22
N GLN A 147 -15.12 14.25 -14.05
CA GLN A 147 -14.41 14.35 -12.78
C GLN A 147 -13.61 13.07 -12.48
N LEU A 148 -14.23 11.90 -12.69
CA LEU A 148 -13.57 10.62 -12.51
C LEU A 148 -12.44 10.41 -13.51
N ASP A 149 -12.57 10.85 -14.77
CA ASP A 149 -11.48 10.79 -15.73
C ASP A 149 -10.26 11.62 -15.28
N GLY A 150 -10.50 12.83 -14.77
CA GLY A 150 -9.45 13.66 -14.17
C GLY A 150 -8.74 12.95 -13.02
N LEU A 151 -9.49 12.32 -12.12
CA LEU A 151 -8.94 11.56 -10.99
C LEU A 151 -8.18 10.32 -11.44
N TYR A 152 -8.75 9.56 -12.37
CA TYR A 152 -8.18 8.35 -12.96
C TYR A 152 -6.82 8.61 -13.60
N ASN A 153 -6.72 9.67 -14.42
CA ASN A 153 -5.48 10.05 -15.08
C ASN A 153 -4.44 10.58 -14.08
N LYS A 154 -4.87 11.22 -13.00
CA LYS A 154 -3.99 11.71 -11.94
C LYS A 154 -3.30 10.58 -11.17
N MET A 155 -3.98 9.45 -10.98
CA MET A 155 -3.44 8.26 -10.32
C MET A 155 -2.31 7.59 -11.10
N MET A 156 -2.33 7.72 -12.42
CA MET A 156 -1.40 7.05 -13.34
C MET A 156 0.07 7.31 -13.03
N ARG A 157 0.44 8.53 -12.63
CA ARG A 157 1.84 8.86 -12.33
C ARG A 157 2.39 7.99 -11.20
N PHE A 158 1.63 7.81 -10.13
CA PHE A 158 2.03 6.92 -9.04
C PHE A 158 2.07 5.46 -9.52
N ALA A 159 1.02 5.01 -10.20
CA ALA A 159 0.94 3.65 -10.71
C ALA A 159 2.08 3.27 -11.65
N THR A 160 2.56 4.19 -12.50
CA THR A 160 3.70 3.98 -13.40
C THR A 160 5.01 3.87 -12.62
N PHE A 161 5.25 4.81 -11.70
CA PHE A 161 6.53 4.89 -11.01
C PHE A 161 6.69 3.86 -9.90
N ILE A 162 5.63 3.43 -9.24
CA ILE A 162 5.72 2.45 -8.14
C ILE A 162 6.14 1.05 -8.62
N ILE A 163 6.04 0.76 -9.93
CA ILE A 163 6.45 -0.52 -10.51
C ILE A 163 7.99 -0.62 -10.49
N LYS A 164 8.49 -1.68 -9.85
CA LYS A 164 9.93 -2.00 -9.78
C LYS A 164 10.49 -2.36 -11.16
N PRO A 165 11.82 -2.33 -11.35
CA PRO A 165 12.44 -2.72 -12.63
C PRO A 165 12.10 -4.15 -13.08
N ASP A 166 11.90 -5.08 -12.14
CA ASP A 166 11.46 -6.46 -12.40
C ASP A 166 9.96 -6.58 -12.77
N GLY A 167 9.24 -5.47 -12.83
CA GLY A 167 7.83 -5.34 -13.17
C GLY A 167 6.84 -5.83 -12.13
N TYR A 168 7.29 -6.10 -10.91
CA TYR A 168 6.41 -6.38 -9.78
C TYR A 168 6.11 -5.09 -8.99
N PHE A 169 5.02 -5.12 -8.25
CA PHE A 169 4.82 -4.15 -7.18
C PHE A 169 5.82 -4.39 -6.04
N PRO A 170 6.30 -3.33 -5.37
CA PRO A 170 6.89 -3.47 -4.04
C PRO A 170 5.80 -3.89 -3.05
N GLN A 171 6.12 -4.83 -2.16
CA GLN A 171 5.15 -5.40 -1.19
C GLN A 171 4.90 -4.49 0.02
N ILE A 172 4.67 -3.20 -0.23
CA ILE A 172 4.39 -2.19 0.80
C ILE A 172 2.94 -2.36 1.29
N GLY A 173 2.75 -2.34 2.61
CA GLY A 173 1.46 -2.59 3.25
C GLY A 173 0.86 -3.93 2.84
N ASP A 174 -0.46 -3.98 2.64
CA ASP A 174 -1.16 -5.20 2.22
C ASP A 174 -1.03 -5.48 0.70
N THR A 175 0.15 -5.27 0.14
CA THR A 175 0.45 -5.57 -1.27
C THR A 175 1.12 -6.94 -1.40
N PRO A 176 0.41 -7.97 -1.88
CA PRO A 176 1.04 -9.25 -2.18
C PRO A 176 1.97 -9.09 -3.39
N LYS A 177 2.89 -10.04 -3.56
CA LYS A 177 3.71 -10.09 -4.76
C LYS A 177 2.82 -10.28 -5.99
N GLY A 178 2.87 -9.30 -6.89
CA GLY A 178 2.02 -9.29 -8.06
C GLY A 178 2.51 -8.32 -9.12
N LYS A 179 2.06 -8.53 -10.35
CA LYS A 179 2.31 -7.64 -11.48
C LYS A 179 1.11 -6.71 -11.72
N PRO A 180 1.33 -5.51 -12.27
CA PRO A 180 0.26 -4.60 -12.63
C PRO A 180 -0.60 -5.12 -13.80
N ILE A 181 -1.82 -4.61 -13.92
CA ILE A 181 -2.70 -4.82 -15.08
C ILE A 181 -2.22 -3.94 -16.23
N THR A 182 -1.64 -4.54 -17.28
CA THR A 182 -1.01 -3.79 -18.38
C THR A 182 -1.97 -2.94 -19.21
N THR A 183 -3.27 -3.20 -19.14
CA THR A 183 -4.30 -2.53 -19.93
C THR A 183 -5.11 -1.51 -19.12
N LEU A 184 -4.67 -1.19 -17.89
CA LEU A 184 -5.41 -0.28 -17.05
C LEU A 184 -5.43 1.11 -17.71
N TRP A 185 -4.28 1.78 -17.82
CA TRP A 185 -4.17 3.04 -18.55
C TRP A 185 -3.71 2.83 -19.99
N ASN A 186 -4.35 3.54 -20.93
CA ASN A 186 -3.85 3.66 -22.30
C ASN A 186 -2.78 4.75 -22.39
N ASP A 187 -1.64 4.52 -21.73
CA ASP A 187 -0.49 5.43 -21.70
C ASP A 187 0.80 4.67 -22.00
N PRO A 188 1.65 5.18 -22.91
CA PRO A 188 2.86 4.46 -23.31
C PRO A 188 3.88 4.34 -22.18
N GLY A 189 3.93 5.28 -21.24
CA GLY A 189 4.82 5.24 -20.08
C GLY A 189 4.40 4.20 -19.06
N TYR A 190 3.10 4.16 -18.74
CA TYR A 190 2.52 3.10 -17.90
C TYR A 190 2.73 1.73 -18.53
N LEU A 191 2.43 1.58 -19.83
CA LEU A 191 2.61 0.32 -20.54
C LEU A 191 4.08 -0.14 -20.52
N TYR A 192 5.04 0.79 -20.68
CA TYR A 192 6.47 0.48 -20.55
C TYR A 192 6.82 -0.07 -19.18
N ALA A 193 6.38 0.59 -18.10
CA ALA A 193 6.61 0.12 -16.74
C ALA A 193 5.95 -1.26 -16.50
N ALA A 194 4.67 -1.40 -16.83
CA ALA A 194 3.87 -2.59 -16.57
C ALA A 194 4.33 -3.82 -17.38
N THR A 195 4.97 -3.61 -18.53
CA THR A 195 5.47 -4.69 -19.40
C THR A 195 6.97 -4.93 -19.27
N GLN A 196 7.66 -4.29 -18.32
CA GLN A 196 9.12 -4.43 -18.14
C GLN A 196 9.89 -3.99 -19.38
N GLY A 197 9.42 -2.92 -20.01
CA GLY A 197 9.98 -2.33 -21.22
C GLY A 197 9.74 -3.11 -22.51
N LYS A 198 8.90 -4.15 -22.51
CA LYS A 198 8.57 -4.93 -23.72
C LYS A 198 7.65 -4.17 -24.69
N SER A 199 6.89 -3.20 -24.21
CA SER A 199 5.94 -2.41 -25.02
C SER A 199 5.76 -1.01 -24.43
N GLY A 200 5.31 -0.04 -25.21
CA GLY A 200 5.20 1.35 -24.75
C GLY A 200 6.50 2.14 -24.93
N VAL A 201 6.62 3.28 -24.25
CA VAL A 201 7.76 4.21 -24.34
C VAL A 201 8.23 4.54 -22.94
N ALA A 202 9.54 4.41 -22.69
CA ALA A 202 10.12 4.74 -21.39
C ALA A 202 9.81 6.20 -21.01
N PRO A 203 9.29 6.46 -19.79
CA PRO A 203 9.18 7.83 -19.29
C PRO A 203 10.54 8.53 -19.27
N SER A 204 10.57 9.84 -19.55
CA SER A 204 11.81 10.63 -19.47
C SER A 204 12.24 10.87 -18.03
N ALA A 205 11.27 11.07 -17.12
CA ALA A 205 11.54 11.27 -15.70
C ALA A 205 11.91 9.94 -15.02
N THR A 206 12.92 9.98 -14.17
CA THR A 206 13.38 8.86 -13.35
C THR A 206 13.05 9.05 -11.86
N GLU A 207 12.26 10.06 -11.54
CA GLU A 207 11.91 10.41 -10.16
C GLU A 207 10.42 10.76 -10.06
N ALA A 208 9.77 10.22 -9.05
CA ALA A 208 8.43 10.62 -8.66
C ALA A 208 8.37 10.85 -7.15
N VAL A 209 8.20 12.12 -6.79
CA VAL A 209 7.99 12.58 -5.42
C VAL A 209 6.51 12.90 -5.24
N PHE A 210 5.93 12.35 -4.18
CA PHE A 210 4.57 12.58 -3.69
C PHE A 210 4.70 12.98 -2.21
N LEU A 211 5.11 14.23 -1.99
CA LEU A 211 5.56 14.71 -0.68
C LEU A 211 4.42 14.67 0.34
N LYS A 212 3.21 15.06 -0.07
CA LYS A 212 2.04 15.08 0.82
C LYS A 212 1.55 13.68 1.13
N SER A 213 1.59 12.79 0.14
CA SER A 213 1.15 11.40 0.23
C SER A 213 2.18 10.51 0.95
N GLY A 214 3.44 10.95 0.99
CA GLY A 214 4.52 10.27 1.71
C GLY A 214 5.26 9.22 0.90
N TYR A 215 5.33 9.36 -0.43
CA TYR A 215 6.07 8.43 -1.30
C TYR A 215 7.14 9.15 -2.10
N VAL A 216 8.33 8.57 -2.14
CA VAL A 216 9.35 8.91 -3.14
C VAL A 216 9.77 7.64 -3.85
N ILE A 217 9.82 7.75 -5.17
CA ILE A 217 10.38 6.72 -6.04
C ILE A 217 11.50 7.34 -6.86
N LEU A 218 12.69 6.77 -6.75
CA LEU A 218 13.87 7.16 -7.52
C LEU A 218 14.34 5.96 -8.33
N ARG A 219 14.83 6.21 -9.54
CA ARG A 219 15.53 5.20 -10.34
C ARG A 219 16.69 5.84 -11.10
N ASP A 220 17.67 5.04 -11.50
CA ASP A 220 18.76 5.50 -12.36
C ASP A 220 18.27 5.67 -13.80
N ARG A 221 17.47 4.72 -14.28
CA ARG A 221 16.94 4.67 -15.65
C ARG A 221 15.69 3.80 -15.73
N TRP A 222 15.04 3.87 -16.89
CA TRP A 222 14.09 2.86 -17.34
C TRP A 222 14.84 1.85 -18.20
N SER A 223 14.68 0.56 -17.91
CA SER A 223 15.35 -0.49 -18.67
C SER A 223 14.50 -1.73 -18.81
N THR A 224 14.91 -2.63 -19.71
CA THR A 224 14.29 -3.93 -19.95
C THR A 224 14.93 -5.01 -19.08
N GLY A 225 14.14 -6.05 -18.76
CA GLY A 225 14.69 -7.28 -18.16
C GLY A 225 15.10 -7.16 -16.69
N GLY A 226 14.54 -6.23 -15.91
CA GLY A 226 14.83 -6.12 -14.48
C GLY A 226 16.16 -5.45 -14.16
N LYS A 227 16.74 -4.66 -15.07
CA LYS A 227 18.03 -4.02 -14.85
C LYS A 227 17.89 -2.59 -14.33
N GLY A 228 18.92 -2.11 -13.63
CA GLY A 228 18.97 -0.77 -13.06
C GLY A 228 18.67 -0.71 -11.58
N THR A 229 18.64 0.52 -11.08
CA THR A 229 18.49 0.86 -9.67
C THR A 229 17.13 1.46 -9.42
N TYR A 230 16.48 1.06 -8.34
CA TYR A 230 15.21 1.60 -7.89
C TYR A 230 15.23 1.75 -6.37
N ILE A 231 14.74 2.89 -5.89
CA ILE A 231 14.59 3.19 -4.46
C ILE A 231 13.15 3.64 -4.23
N ALA A 232 12.50 3.05 -3.23
CA ALA A 232 11.26 3.58 -2.68
C ALA A 232 11.49 4.02 -1.23
N PHE A 233 11.06 5.23 -0.89
CA PHE A 233 11.10 5.75 0.47
C PHE A 233 9.71 6.20 0.90
N THR A 234 9.22 5.66 2.01
CA THR A 234 7.83 5.83 2.45
C THR A 234 7.72 6.47 3.83
N ALA A 235 6.87 7.48 3.93
CA ALA A 235 6.46 8.16 5.16
C ALA A 235 4.95 8.48 5.07
N ALA A 236 4.17 7.43 4.79
CA ALA A 236 2.83 7.55 4.20
C ALA A 236 1.68 7.29 5.18
N TYR A 237 1.88 7.54 6.48
CA TYR A 237 0.84 7.28 7.48
C TYR A 237 -0.32 8.30 7.43
N LYS A 238 -1.24 8.08 6.48
CA LYS A 238 -2.41 8.91 6.19
C LYS A 238 -3.74 8.26 6.56
N SER A 239 -3.77 6.93 6.56
CA SER A 239 -4.91 6.09 6.92
C SER A 239 -4.42 4.94 7.79
N ALA A 240 -5.32 4.40 8.61
CA ALA A 240 -5.11 3.16 9.35
C ALA A 240 -5.39 1.91 8.50
N ALA A 241 -6.15 2.05 7.41
CA ALA A 241 -6.46 0.94 6.52
C ALA A 241 -5.19 0.45 5.83
N HIS A 242 -4.95 -0.87 5.89
CA HIS A 242 -3.84 -1.59 5.24
C HIS A 242 -2.42 -1.07 5.58
N LYS A 243 -2.29 -0.26 6.64
CA LYS A 243 -1.03 0.35 7.08
C LYS A 243 -0.30 -0.56 8.06
N HIS A 244 0.98 -0.78 7.80
CA HIS A 244 1.92 -1.44 8.72
C HIS A 244 2.72 -0.40 9.53
N ASN A 245 3.56 -0.83 10.47
CA ASN A 245 4.47 0.06 11.21
C ASN A 245 5.80 0.30 10.47
N ASP A 246 5.69 0.62 9.18
CA ASP A 246 6.76 0.80 8.18
C ASP A 246 7.20 2.27 7.98
N ASP A 247 7.12 3.10 9.02
CA ASP A 247 7.41 4.52 8.86
C ASP A 247 8.88 4.79 8.52
N LEU A 248 9.12 5.67 7.55
CA LEU A 248 10.44 5.96 7.00
C LEU A 248 11.12 4.71 6.38
N ASN A 249 10.34 3.72 5.95
CA ASN A 249 10.87 2.52 5.31
C ASN A 249 11.55 2.85 3.96
N VAL A 250 12.65 2.14 3.68
CA VAL A 250 13.43 2.28 2.45
C VAL A 250 13.57 0.92 1.77
N LEU A 251 13.14 0.84 0.52
CA LEU A 251 13.42 -0.29 -0.37
C LEU A 251 14.53 0.09 -1.33
N TYR A 252 15.42 -0.85 -1.60
CA TYR A 252 16.56 -0.66 -2.49
C TYR A 252 16.70 -1.87 -3.40
N TYR A 253 16.69 -1.60 -4.70
CA TYR A 253 16.83 -2.55 -5.77
C TYR A 253 18.02 -2.11 -6.63
N HIS A 254 18.92 -3.02 -6.95
CA HIS A 254 19.98 -2.80 -7.93
C HIS A 254 20.19 -4.11 -8.70
N ASP A 255 19.60 -4.19 -9.91
CA ASP A 255 19.47 -5.40 -10.74
C ASP A 255 18.73 -6.60 -10.08
N ARG A 256 18.43 -6.49 -8.80
CA ARG A 256 17.67 -7.41 -7.93
C ARG A 256 17.23 -6.65 -6.69
N ASP A 257 16.29 -7.21 -5.94
CA ASP A 257 15.96 -6.71 -4.61
C ASP A 257 17.18 -6.83 -3.69
N ILE A 258 17.51 -5.75 -2.96
CA ILE A 258 18.53 -5.75 -1.89
C ILE A 258 17.85 -5.56 -0.54
N LEU A 259 17.11 -4.45 -0.38
CA LEU A 259 16.27 -4.19 0.79
C LEU A 259 14.80 -4.40 0.44
N ILE A 260 14.11 -5.22 1.22
CA ILE A 260 12.73 -5.63 0.98
C ILE A 260 11.82 -5.37 2.19
N GLU A 261 10.52 -5.44 1.95
CA GLU A 261 9.52 -5.70 2.99
C GLU A 261 9.45 -7.18 3.30
N ALA A 262 8.97 -7.55 4.49
CA ALA A 262 8.55 -8.94 4.75
C ALA A 262 7.39 -9.38 3.83
N GLY A 263 6.56 -8.43 3.37
CA GLY A 263 5.31 -8.70 2.65
C GLY A 263 4.14 -9.00 3.58
N PRO A 264 2.90 -9.04 3.06
CA PRO A 264 1.73 -9.29 3.88
C PRO A 264 1.51 -10.78 4.16
N TYR A 265 0.81 -11.09 5.25
CA TYR A 265 0.41 -12.46 5.62
C TYR A 265 -1.10 -12.63 5.62
N GLY A 266 -1.83 -12.04 6.55
CA GLY A 266 -3.27 -12.24 6.64
C GLY A 266 -3.95 -11.26 7.59
N TYR A 267 -5.24 -11.51 7.83
CA TYR A 267 -6.11 -10.61 8.61
C TYR A 267 -6.53 -11.17 9.97
N ASP A 268 -6.01 -12.35 10.34
CA ASP A 268 -6.14 -12.86 11.70
C ASP A 268 -5.06 -12.22 12.58
N TYR A 269 -5.40 -11.13 13.25
CA TYR A 269 -4.48 -10.38 14.13
C TYR A 269 -4.06 -11.15 15.39
N THR A 270 -4.62 -12.35 15.63
CA THR A 270 -4.17 -13.23 16.72
C THR A 270 -3.01 -14.13 16.30
N ASN A 271 -2.82 -14.35 15.00
CA ASN A 271 -1.71 -15.12 14.44
C ASN A 271 -0.38 -14.34 14.54
N ASP A 272 0.71 -15.03 14.88
CA ASP A 272 2.01 -14.39 15.12
C ASP A 272 2.69 -13.88 13.83
N TYR A 273 2.49 -14.53 12.68
CA TYR A 273 2.96 -14.01 11.40
C TYR A 273 2.20 -12.74 11.01
N THR A 274 0.88 -12.69 11.23
CA THR A 274 0.11 -11.45 11.06
C THR A 274 0.68 -10.34 11.95
N LYS A 275 0.86 -10.58 13.24
CA LYS A 275 1.43 -9.56 14.16
C LYS A 275 2.81 -9.09 13.69
N TYR A 276 3.65 -10.02 13.23
CA TYR A 276 4.99 -9.72 12.73
C TYR A 276 4.96 -8.82 11.50
N VAL A 277 4.19 -9.16 10.45
CA VAL A 277 4.19 -8.37 9.21
C VAL A 277 3.66 -6.94 9.40
N TYR A 278 2.81 -6.70 10.39
CA TYR A 278 2.36 -5.35 10.74
C TYR A 278 3.32 -4.58 11.66
N SER A 279 4.30 -5.26 12.25
CA SER A 279 5.23 -4.67 13.23
C SER A 279 6.42 -3.98 12.58
N SER A 280 7.03 -3.01 13.26
CA SER A 280 8.27 -2.36 12.80
C SER A 280 9.44 -3.35 12.59
N TYR A 281 9.37 -4.57 13.17
CA TYR A 281 10.37 -5.60 12.97
C TYR A 281 10.41 -6.18 11.56
N ALA A 282 9.31 -6.06 10.80
CA ALA A 282 9.20 -6.56 9.43
C ALA A 282 9.68 -5.55 8.35
N HIS A 283 10.13 -4.36 8.77
CA HIS A 283 10.41 -3.24 7.87
C HIS A 283 11.81 -2.65 8.08
N ASN A 284 12.30 -1.88 7.10
CA ASN A 284 13.60 -1.22 7.17
C ASN A 284 13.51 0.09 7.95
N THR A 285 13.21 0.03 9.25
CA THR A 285 12.89 1.20 10.08
C THR A 285 13.59 1.17 11.45
N LEU A 286 13.25 2.14 12.32
CA LEU A 286 13.72 2.29 13.69
C LEU A 286 12.86 1.48 14.67
N ILE A 287 13.52 0.84 15.63
CA ILE A 287 12.96 0.30 16.86
C ILE A 287 13.50 1.11 18.04
N VAL A 288 12.63 1.42 19.00
CA VAL A 288 12.98 2.14 20.24
C VAL A 288 12.71 1.23 21.44
N ASP A 289 13.70 1.07 22.32
CA ASP A 289 13.62 0.31 23.58
C ASP A 289 13.09 -1.13 23.45
N ASN A 290 13.41 -1.79 22.32
CA ASN A 290 12.91 -3.14 22.01
C ASN A 290 11.39 -3.24 21.96
N LYS A 291 10.71 -2.16 21.61
CA LYS A 291 9.25 -2.10 21.52
C LYS A 291 8.82 -1.73 20.11
N ASP A 292 7.80 -2.42 19.64
CA ASP A 292 7.06 -2.04 18.45
C ASP A 292 6.12 -0.87 18.73
N LEU A 293 5.72 -0.18 17.67
CA LEU A 293 4.58 0.74 17.70
C LEU A 293 3.27 -0.07 17.82
N PRO A 294 2.17 0.52 18.31
CA PRO A 294 0.88 -0.16 18.33
C PRO A 294 0.47 -0.62 16.93
N ALA A 295 0.27 -1.92 16.75
CA ALA A 295 -0.17 -2.54 15.50
C ALA A 295 -1.70 -2.74 15.45
N THR A 296 -2.20 -3.25 14.32
CA THR A 296 -3.62 -3.50 14.04
C THR A 296 -4.31 -4.41 15.08
N PRO A 297 -5.64 -4.31 15.26
CA PRO A 297 -6.61 -3.47 14.54
C PRO A 297 -6.68 -2.01 15.03
N ASN A 298 -5.87 -1.61 16.00
CA ASN A 298 -5.86 -0.27 16.59
C ASN A 298 -4.48 0.38 16.49
N ILE A 299 -4.07 0.70 15.27
CA ILE A 299 -2.93 1.60 15.07
C ILE A 299 -3.22 2.92 15.81
N ASP A 300 -2.17 3.55 16.33
CA ASP A 300 -2.22 4.69 17.26
C ASP A 300 -2.96 5.98 16.77
N LYS A 301 -3.44 5.99 15.51
CA LYS A 301 -4.08 7.13 14.83
C LYS A 301 -3.24 8.41 14.82
N LYS A 302 -1.91 8.29 15.00
CA LYS A 302 -0.94 9.39 14.93
C LYS A 302 -0.66 9.78 13.48
N TYR A 303 -1.72 9.99 12.70
CA TYR A 303 -1.63 10.38 11.30
C TYR A 303 -0.76 11.62 11.16
N ASN A 304 0.07 11.68 10.10
CA ASN A 304 1.02 12.77 9.84
C ASN A 304 2.17 12.95 10.84
N MET A 305 2.27 12.14 11.90
CA MET A 305 3.51 12.07 12.71
C MET A 305 4.64 11.35 11.97
N SER A 306 4.32 10.65 10.88
CA SER A 306 5.25 10.15 9.86
C SER A 306 4.95 10.88 8.55
N ARG A 307 5.95 11.61 8.03
CA ARG A 307 5.81 12.45 6.83
C ARG A 307 7.14 12.74 6.16
N LEU A 308 7.11 12.99 4.85
CA LEU A 308 8.23 13.60 4.14
C LEU A 308 8.24 15.11 4.38
N THR A 309 9.43 15.71 4.49
CA THR A 309 9.62 17.12 4.82
C THR A 309 10.34 17.91 3.73
N SER A 310 11.22 17.27 2.96
CA SER A 310 11.95 17.92 1.88
C SER A 310 12.37 16.93 0.78
N SER A 311 12.58 17.48 -0.42
CA SER A 311 13.18 16.76 -1.55
C SER A 311 13.99 17.74 -2.38
N VAL A 312 15.27 17.41 -2.61
CA VAL A 312 16.20 18.19 -3.44
C VAL A 312 16.86 17.25 -4.44
N SER A 313 16.78 17.58 -5.72
CA SER A 313 17.36 16.78 -6.81
C SER A 313 18.33 17.65 -7.60
N THR A 314 19.55 17.14 -7.82
CA THR A 314 20.58 17.71 -8.71
C THR A 314 20.93 16.71 -9.81
N ALA A 315 21.87 17.05 -10.70
CA ALA A 315 22.34 16.12 -11.72
C ALA A 315 23.08 14.91 -11.11
N GLU A 316 23.73 15.10 -9.96
CA GLU A 316 24.59 14.11 -9.31
C GLU A 316 23.84 13.25 -8.28
N LYS A 317 22.81 13.80 -7.65
CA LYS A 317 22.13 13.13 -6.54
C LYS A 317 20.72 13.62 -6.26
N THR A 318 19.98 12.83 -5.49
CA THR A 318 18.67 13.22 -4.95
C THR A 318 18.63 12.94 -3.47
N ILE A 319 18.29 13.95 -2.68
CA ILE A 319 18.18 13.89 -1.22
C ILE A 319 16.72 14.09 -0.84
N VAL A 320 16.20 13.20 0.00
CA VAL A 320 14.84 13.30 0.54
C VAL A 320 14.87 13.05 2.03
N THR A 321 14.22 13.91 2.79
CA THR A 321 14.12 13.81 4.25
C THR A 321 12.68 13.52 4.67
N GLY A 322 12.54 12.60 5.63
CA GLY A 322 11.29 12.33 6.33
C GLY A 322 11.49 12.33 7.84
N VAL A 323 10.38 12.51 8.56
CA VAL A 323 10.35 12.58 10.02
C VAL A 323 9.33 11.58 10.55
N ASN A 324 9.67 10.92 11.65
CA ASN A 324 8.80 10.05 12.43
C ASN A 324 8.83 10.49 13.90
N GLU A 325 7.66 10.84 14.42
CA GLU A 325 7.44 11.30 15.80
C GLU A 325 6.44 10.38 16.54
N ARG A 326 6.18 9.16 16.02
CA ARG A 326 5.20 8.24 16.62
C ARG A 326 5.66 7.66 17.96
N PHE A 327 6.96 7.43 18.12
CA PHE A 327 7.54 6.97 19.38
C PHE A 327 7.45 8.07 20.45
N ASN A 328 7.02 7.72 21.65
CA ASN A 328 6.84 8.70 22.72
C ASN A 328 8.20 9.27 23.17
N GLY A 329 8.37 10.58 23.07
CA GLY A 329 9.60 11.28 23.50
C GLY A 329 10.80 11.13 22.56
N VAL A 330 10.64 10.49 21.40
CA VAL A 330 11.69 10.28 20.41
C VAL A 330 11.24 10.82 19.06
N LYS A 331 12.06 11.69 18.46
CA LYS A 331 11.93 12.11 17.06
C LYS A 331 13.02 11.44 16.24
N GLN A 332 12.65 10.81 15.14
CA GLN A 332 13.56 10.33 14.11
C GLN A 332 13.45 11.24 12.89
N GLU A 333 14.58 11.68 12.36
CA GLU A 333 14.70 12.26 11.03
C GLU A 333 15.55 11.32 10.18
N ARG A 334 15.02 10.86 9.05
CA ARG A 334 15.75 10.03 8.08
C ARG A 334 15.93 10.80 6.79
N SER A 335 17.16 10.92 6.33
CA SER A 335 17.49 11.44 5.00
C SER A 335 18.07 10.34 4.13
N ILE A 336 17.46 10.08 2.99
CA ILE A 336 18.06 9.24 1.93
C ILE A 336 18.77 10.13 0.91
N GLU A 337 19.91 9.68 0.41
CA GLU A 337 20.66 10.31 -0.68
C GLU A 337 21.00 9.25 -1.72
N PHE A 338 20.39 9.37 -2.90
CA PHE A 338 20.68 8.53 -4.06
C PHE A 338 21.71 9.19 -4.97
N ILE A 339 22.84 8.54 -5.20
CA ILE A 339 23.95 9.07 -6.02
C ILE A 339 23.84 8.52 -7.46
N LYS A 340 23.49 9.37 -8.43
CA LYS A 340 23.05 9.02 -9.78
C LYS A 340 24.12 8.43 -10.72
N GLY A 341 25.39 8.46 -10.32
CA GLY A 341 26.50 7.87 -11.10
C GLY A 341 26.98 6.51 -10.57
N SER A 342 27.04 6.36 -9.24
CA SER A 342 27.50 5.12 -8.60
C SER A 342 26.35 4.20 -8.18
N ASN A 343 25.11 4.66 -8.32
CA ASN A 343 23.90 3.99 -7.82
C ASN A 343 23.90 3.73 -6.31
N ALA A 344 24.81 4.35 -5.56
CA ALA A 344 24.90 4.20 -4.12
C ALA A 344 23.73 4.91 -3.42
N LEU A 345 23.31 4.33 -2.29
CA LEU A 345 22.29 4.87 -1.41
C LEU A 345 22.94 5.16 -0.05
N ASN A 346 22.96 6.42 0.36
CA ASN A 346 23.27 6.80 1.72
C ASN A 346 21.97 7.04 2.49
N VAL A 347 21.85 6.50 3.69
CA VAL A 347 20.73 6.77 4.61
C VAL A 347 21.31 7.32 5.90
N THR A 348 20.91 8.52 6.29
CA THR A 348 21.29 9.14 7.56
C THR A 348 20.07 9.21 8.46
N ASP A 349 20.15 8.56 9.60
CA ASP A 349 19.17 8.57 10.67
C ASP A 349 19.66 9.44 11.82
N VAL A 350 18.83 10.39 12.25
CA VAL A 350 19.06 11.25 13.42
C VAL A 350 17.93 11.02 14.40
N MET A 351 18.24 10.42 15.54
CA MET A 351 17.33 10.24 16.66
C MET A 351 17.59 11.31 17.72
N THR A 352 16.54 12.02 18.13
CA THR A 352 16.60 13.10 19.12
C THR A 352 15.60 12.83 20.23
N ALA A 353 16.08 12.82 21.47
CA ALA A 353 15.27 12.61 22.67
C ALA A 353 15.89 13.32 23.88
N THR A 354 15.09 13.59 24.92
CA THR A 354 15.59 14.12 26.19
C THR A 354 16.22 13.02 27.06
N ALA A 355 15.61 11.85 27.10
CA ALA A 355 16.11 10.69 27.83
C ALA A 355 16.99 9.82 26.93
N SER A 356 17.86 9.00 27.55
CA SER A 356 18.60 7.98 26.80
C SER A 356 17.68 6.79 26.48
N HIS A 357 17.77 6.30 25.25
CA HIS A 357 17.03 5.14 24.75
C HIS A 357 17.97 4.13 24.10
N ASN A 358 17.47 2.90 23.93
CA ASN A 358 18.06 1.93 23.01
C ASN A 358 17.42 2.10 21.63
N TYR A 359 18.24 2.29 20.60
CA TYR A 359 17.78 2.41 19.22
C TYR A 359 18.30 1.25 18.38
N LYS A 360 17.45 0.72 17.50
CA LYS A 360 17.87 -0.24 16.47
C LYS A 360 17.39 0.19 15.11
N LEU A 361 18.29 0.23 14.14
CA LEU A 361 17.93 0.33 12.73
C LEU A 361 17.96 -1.07 12.13
N LEU A 362 16.87 -1.44 11.46
CA LEU A 362 16.73 -2.73 10.80
C LEU A 362 16.89 -2.58 9.28
N TRP A 363 17.57 -3.54 8.66
CA TRP A 363 17.69 -3.66 7.21
C TRP A 363 17.39 -5.12 6.80
N ASN A 364 16.19 -5.35 6.29
CA ASN A 364 15.67 -6.65 5.84
C ASN A 364 16.15 -6.94 4.42
N LEU A 365 16.95 -8.00 4.27
CA LEU A 365 17.58 -8.35 3.01
C LEU A 365 16.73 -9.33 2.19
N ALA A 366 16.87 -9.29 0.87
CA ALA A 366 16.21 -10.26 -0.01
C ALA A 366 16.62 -11.71 0.31
N PRO A 367 15.76 -12.72 0.07
CA PRO A 367 16.01 -14.11 0.46
C PRO A 367 17.30 -14.75 -0.07
N ASP A 368 17.77 -14.33 -1.24
CA ASP A 368 18.99 -14.85 -1.85
C ASP A 368 20.28 -14.13 -1.37
N ILE A 369 20.15 -13.21 -0.41
CA ILE A 369 21.26 -12.41 0.10
C ILE A 369 21.69 -12.90 1.49
N ASP A 370 22.96 -13.29 1.57
CA ASP A 370 23.66 -13.54 2.82
C ASP A 370 24.54 -12.33 3.19
N ALA A 371 24.58 -12.02 4.48
CA ALA A 371 25.31 -10.87 5.00
C ALA A 371 26.45 -11.30 5.92
N VAL A 372 27.67 -10.85 5.62
CA VAL A 372 28.88 -11.15 6.40
C VAL A 372 29.35 -9.89 7.09
N VAL A 373 29.31 -9.88 8.42
CA VAL A 373 29.69 -8.73 9.26
C VAL A 373 31.20 -8.73 9.51
N SER A 374 31.84 -7.57 9.36
CA SER A 374 33.23 -7.33 9.76
C SER A 374 33.35 -5.90 10.33
N GLY A 375 33.27 -5.79 11.66
CA GLY A 375 33.23 -4.50 12.34
C GLY A 375 32.00 -3.69 11.92
N ASN A 376 32.21 -2.47 11.42
CA ASN A 376 31.14 -1.58 10.94
C ASN A 376 30.89 -1.70 9.42
N THR A 377 31.30 -2.82 8.83
CA THR A 377 31.05 -3.12 7.42
C THR A 377 30.31 -4.44 7.32
N VAL A 378 29.37 -4.54 6.39
CA VAL A 378 28.68 -5.78 6.02
C VAL A 378 28.84 -6.01 4.52
N MET A 379 29.35 -7.18 4.15
CA MET A 379 29.40 -7.61 2.75
C MET A 379 28.14 -8.41 2.42
N LEU A 380 27.40 -7.97 1.40
CA LEU A 380 26.22 -8.67 0.90
C LEU A 380 26.64 -9.57 -0.24
N ASN A 381 26.28 -10.84 -0.15
CA ASN A 381 26.60 -11.86 -1.16
C ASN A 381 25.33 -12.51 -1.66
N SER A 382 25.24 -12.75 -2.97
CA SER A 382 24.22 -13.63 -3.56
C SER A 382 24.91 -14.82 -4.20
N LYS A 383 24.51 -16.03 -3.78
CA LYS A 383 25.11 -17.30 -4.25
C LYS A 383 26.66 -17.30 -4.14
N GLY A 384 27.19 -16.72 -3.06
CA GLY A 384 28.62 -16.62 -2.79
C GLY A 384 29.37 -15.52 -3.54
N VAL A 385 28.69 -14.71 -4.36
CA VAL A 385 29.29 -13.58 -5.09
C VAL A 385 28.98 -12.27 -4.36
N PRO A 386 29.98 -11.43 -4.04
CA PRO A 386 29.74 -10.10 -3.48
C PRO A 386 28.94 -9.22 -4.44
N ILE A 387 27.85 -8.61 -3.96
CA ILE A 387 26.95 -7.76 -4.76
C ILE A 387 26.82 -6.34 -4.22
N ALA A 388 27.10 -6.12 -2.94
CA ALA A 388 27.06 -4.80 -2.34
C ALA A 388 27.88 -4.78 -1.04
N LYS A 389 28.44 -3.61 -0.73
CA LYS A 389 29.05 -3.31 0.56
C LYS A 389 28.16 -2.33 1.33
N VAL A 390 27.91 -2.62 2.60
CA VAL A 390 27.20 -1.72 3.53
C VAL A 390 28.17 -1.22 4.57
N GLU A 391 28.25 0.09 4.75
CA GLU A 391 29.15 0.75 5.70
C GLU A 391 28.36 1.59 6.69
N PHE A 392 28.67 1.44 7.99
CA PHE A 392 28.02 2.16 9.07
C PHE A 392 28.99 3.15 9.71
N THR A 393 28.59 4.41 9.81
CA THR A 393 29.29 5.44 10.59
C THR A 393 28.33 6.05 11.59
N SER A 394 28.81 6.34 12.79
CA SER A 394 27.99 6.94 13.84
C SER A 394 28.81 7.85 14.73
N GLY A 395 28.17 8.89 15.25
CA GLY A 395 28.74 9.74 16.29
C GLY A 395 28.79 9.06 17.67
N THR A 396 28.07 7.94 17.84
CA THR A 396 28.08 7.11 19.04
C THR A 396 28.53 5.69 18.69
N GLY A 397 28.92 4.89 19.68
CA GLY A 397 29.29 3.49 19.45
C GLY A 397 28.09 2.69 18.93
N THR A 398 28.28 1.94 17.83
CA THR A 398 27.27 1.04 17.27
C THR A 398 27.74 -0.41 17.35
N THR A 399 26.78 -1.33 17.47
CA THR A 399 27.01 -2.78 17.31
C THR A 399 26.20 -3.26 16.11
N VAL A 400 26.89 -3.83 15.13
CA VAL A 400 26.26 -4.40 13.94
C VAL A 400 26.19 -5.92 14.09
N LYS A 401 25.00 -6.49 13.89
CA LYS A 401 24.77 -7.94 13.90
C LYS A 401 23.82 -8.33 12.77
N VAL A 402 23.84 -9.61 12.41
CA VAL A 402 22.93 -10.20 11.43
C VAL A 402 22.19 -11.35 12.09
N VAL A 403 20.88 -11.42 11.84
CA VAL A 403 20.03 -12.57 12.20
C VAL A 403 19.37 -13.11 10.93
N LYS A 404 18.99 -14.39 10.92
CA LYS A 404 18.27 -15.01 9.80
C LYS A 404 17.19 -15.94 10.31
N GLY A 405 15.93 -15.75 9.88
CA GLY A 405 14.82 -16.65 10.24
C GLY A 405 14.62 -16.84 11.75
N GLN A 406 14.72 -15.77 12.55
CA GLN A 406 14.60 -15.85 14.01
C GLN A 406 13.13 -16.07 14.43
N THR A 407 12.90 -16.98 15.38
CA THR A 407 11.57 -17.24 15.96
C THR A 407 11.42 -16.80 17.43
N SER A 408 12.54 -16.68 18.16
CA SER A 408 12.56 -16.32 19.58
C SER A 408 13.67 -15.28 19.84
N PRO A 409 13.45 -14.28 20.71
CA PRO A 409 12.25 -14.01 21.53
C PRO A 409 11.06 -13.41 20.76
N TYR A 410 11.27 -13.02 19.49
CA TYR A 410 10.25 -12.53 18.57
C TYR A 410 10.66 -12.88 17.14
N LEU A 411 9.70 -12.85 16.22
CA LEU A 411 9.93 -13.09 14.79
C LEU A 411 10.79 -11.98 14.19
N LEU A 412 11.82 -12.36 13.42
CA LEU A 412 12.67 -11.42 12.68
C LEU A 412 13.37 -12.13 11.51
N GLY A 413 13.36 -11.54 10.32
CA GLY A 413 14.01 -12.12 9.14
C GLY A 413 13.19 -13.21 8.47
N TRP A 414 11.95 -12.88 8.13
CA TRP A 414 11.03 -13.72 7.37
C TRP A 414 10.42 -12.94 6.21
N TYR A 415 10.25 -13.61 5.08
CA TYR A 415 9.62 -13.10 3.87
C TYR A 415 8.43 -13.97 3.46
N PHE A 416 7.34 -13.32 3.08
CA PHE A 416 6.07 -13.92 2.68
C PHE A 416 5.81 -13.58 1.21
N ASP A 417 5.73 -14.61 0.37
CA ASP A 417 5.54 -14.42 -1.08
C ASP A 417 4.07 -14.13 -1.41
N LYS A 418 3.15 -14.59 -0.55
CA LYS A 418 1.69 -14.53 -0.74
C LYS A 418 0.97 -14.38 0.60
N LEU A 419 -0.31 -14.00 0.54
CA LEU A 419 -1.19 -14.06 1.70
C LEU A 419 -1.35 -15.51 2.18
N TYR A 420 -1.35 -15.71 3.49
CA TYR A 420 -1.44 -16.99 4.18
C TYR A 420 -0.35 -17.97 3.71
N ASP A 421 0.88 -17.47 3.57
CA ASP A 421 2.03 -18.30 3.21
C ASP A 421 2.48 -19.15 4.40
N ASP A 422 2.06 -20.42 4.41
CA ASP A 422 2.41 -21.41 5.43
C ASP A 422 3.89 -21.83 5.39
N THR A 423 4.66 -21.37 4.39
CA THR A 423 6.07 -21.71 4.19
C THR A 423 6.92 -20.46 3.97
N PRO A 424 6.94 -19.51 4.93
CA PRO A 424 7.67 -18.27 4.74
C PRO A 424 9.17 -18.52 4.61
N THR A 425 9.82 -17.73 3.77
CA THR A 425 11.24 -17.89 3.49
C THR A 425 12.06 -17.14 4.53
N PRO A 426 13.04 -17.79 5.21
CA PRO A 426 13.93 -17.09 6.13
C PRO A 426 14.88 -16.16 5.39
N THR A 427 14.96 -14.91 5.84
CA THR A 427 15.81 -13.85 5.27
C THR A 427 16.77 -13.29 6.31
N SER A 428 17.85 -12.67 5.84
CA SER A 428 18.83 -12.02 6.72
C SER A 428 18.35 -10.61 7.09
N VAL A 429 18.53 -10.20 8.34
CA VAL A 429 18.30 -8.82 8.80
C VAL A 429 19.56 -8.29 9.43
N ILE A 430 20.06 -7.16 8.93
CA ILE A 430 21.13 -6.40 9.58
C ILE A 430 20.49 -5.54 10.66
N ILE A 431 21.03 -5.63 11.88
CA ILE A 431 20.60 -4.84 13.03
C ILE A 431 21.77 -3.94 13.42
N VAL A 432 21.54 -2.63 13.39
CA VAL A 432 22.47 -1.62 13.91
C VAL A 432 21.94 -1.16 15.25
N ASP A 433 22.59 -1.58 16.33
CA ASP A 433 22.18 -1.36 17.73
C ASP A 433 23.02 -0.25 18.36
N MET A 434 22.39 0.67 19.08
CA MET A 434 23.06 1.81 19.71
C MET A 434 22.26 2.34 20.90
N ASN A 435 22.91 3.14 21.76
CA ASN A 435 22.26 3.79 22.89
C ASN A 435 22.60 5.28 22.92
N GLY A 436 21.64 6.10 23.32
CA GLY A 436 21.86 7.53 23.53
C GLY A 436 20.56 8.32 23.61
N SER A 437 20.66 9.58 24.00
CA SER A 437 19.56 10.55 23.89
C SER A 437 19.49 11.14 22.49
N ASN A 438 20.64 11.59 21.99
CA ASN A 438 20.83 11.99 20.59
C ASN A 438 21.78 11.00 19.91
N SER A 439 21.43 10.51 18.73
CA SER A 439 22.26 9.57 17.98
C SER A 439 22.11 9.81 16.49
N THR A 440 23.24 9.83 15.79
CA THR A 440 23.29 9.94 14.33
C THR A 440 23.99 8.70 13.78
N VAL A 441 23.35 8.04 12.83
CA VAL A 441 23.93 6.91 12.09
C VAL A 441 23.79 7.17 10.61
N SER A 442 24.88 7.04 9.87
CA SER A 442 24.86 6.98 8.41
C SER A 442 25.14 5.55 7.97
N THR A 443 24.26 5.02 7.13
CA THR A 443 24.37 3.72 6.46
C THR A 443 24.58 3.96 4.98
N LYS A 444 25.69 3.48 4.41
CA LYS A 444 25.99 3.60 2.99
C LYS A 444 25.93 2.24 2.31
N PHE A 445 25.00 2.08 1.37
CA PHE A 445 24.92 0.95 0.47
C PHE A 445 25.65 1.28 -0.83
N THR A 446 26.72 0.54 -1.12
CA THR A 446 27.49 0.66 -2.35
C THR A 446 27.31 -0.62 -3.16
N PRO A 447 26.58 -0.59 -4.29
CA PRO A 447 26.49 -1.76 -5.16
C PRO A 447 27.86 -2.09 -5.74
N LEU A 448 28.13 -3.38 -5.93
CA LEU A 448 29.33 -3.89 -6.58
C LEU A 448 28.95 -4.42 -7.96
N ASN A 449 29.81 -4.16 -8.95
CA ASN A 449 29.59 -4.58 -10.34
C ASN A 449 29.79 -6.08 -10.54
#